data_AF-A0A343J9W0-F1
#
_entry.id   AF-A0A343J9W0-F1
#
_cell.length_a   1.000
_cell.length_b   1.000
_cell.length_c   1.000
_cell.angle_alpha   90.00
_cell.angle_beta   90.00
_cell.angle_gamma   90.00
#
_symmetry.space_group_name_H-M   'P 1'
#
loop_
_entity.id
_entity.type
_entity.pdbx_description
1 polymer ?
#
loop_
_entity_poly.entity_id
_entity_poly.type
_entity_poly.pdbx_seq_one_letter_code
_entity_poly.pdbx_strand_id
1 'polypeptide(L)' 'MLFTDNLSPEELAILSNIIAIELSKDRTASEISVIASFLSAVGDIMEVIAAQREYLEELEEKASECKNKENNKKEG' A
#
# COMPACT_ATOMS: atom_id res chain seq x y z
N MET A 1 -6.96 -2.59 12.24
CA MET A 1 -7.00 -1.17 12.61
C MET A 1 -5.58 -0.65 12.51
N LEU A 2 -5.27 0.05 11.43
CA LEU A 2 -4.02 0.75 11.26
C LEU A 2 -4.06 2.03 12.11
N PHE A 3 -2.90 2.52 12.53
CA PHE A 3 -2.81 3.76 13.31
C PHE A 3 -3.28 4.99 12.51
N THR A 4 -3.41 4.86 11.19
CA THR A 4 -3.87 5.90 10.26
C THR A 4 -5.38 5.90 10.03
N ASP A 5 -6.11 4.87 10.45
CA ASP A 5 -7.55 4.70 10.13
C ASP A 5 -8.44 5.81 10.73
N ASN A 6 -7.93 6.56 11.71
CA ASN A 6 -8.66 7.63 12.40
C ASN A 6 -8.15 9.05 12.07
N LEU A 7 -7.18 9.18 11.16
CA LEU A 7 -6.62 10.49 10.80
C LEU A 7 -7.28 11.03 9.55
N SER A 8 -7.64 12.31 9.56
CA SER A 8 -8.08 13.01 8.36
C SER A 8 -6.92 13.18 7.36
N PRO A 9 -7.19 13.43 6.06
CA PRO A 9 -6.15 13.76 5.09
C PRO A 9 -5.26 14.94 5.54
N GLU A 10 -5.84 15.96 6.18
CA GLU A 10 -5.12 17.10 6.73
C GLU A 10 -4.20 16.68 7.89
N GLU A 11 -4.68 15.82 8.80
CA GLU A 11 -3.88 15.31 9.91
C GLU A 11 -2.72 14.44 9.43
N LEU A 12 -2.94 13.62 8.40
CA LEU A 12 -1.90 12.85 7.73
C LEU A 12 -0.85 13.76 7.06
N ALA A 13 -1.30 14.82 6.39
CA ALA A 13 -0.39 15.81 5.80
C ALA A 13 0.47 16.49 6.88
N ILE A 14 -0.13 16.88 8.01
CA ILE A 14 0.61 17.45 9.14
C ILE A 14 1.63 16.44 9.70
N LEU A 15 1.22 15.20 9.94
CA LEU A 15 2.09 14.14 10.45
C LEU A 15 3.28 13.89 9.50
N SER A 16 3.02 13.81 8.19
CA SER A 16 4.08 13.60 7.19
C SER A 16 5.13 14.72 7.22
N ASN A 17 4.70 15.98 7.38
CA ASN A 17 5.60 17.12 7.51
C ASN A 17 6.42 17.06 8.80
N ILE A 18 5.80 16.68 9.93
CA ILE A 18 6.52 16.51 11.20
C ILE A 18 7.63 15.46 11.05
N ILE A 19 7.30 14.30 10.45
CA ILE A 19 8.27 13.24 10.20
C ILE A 19 9.40 13.73 9.29
N ALA A 20 9.07 14.40 8.18
CA ALA A 20 10.06 14.91 7.23
C ALA A 20 11.00 15.94 7.88
N ILE A 21 10.46 16.87 8.68
CA ILE A 21 11.24 17.86 9.42
C ILE A 21 12.18 17.15 10.39
N GLU A 22 11.67 16.22 11.22
CA GLU A 22 12.48 15.52 12.21
C GLU A 22 13.61 14.71 11.57
N LEU A 23 13.31 13.97 10.49
CA LEU A 23 14.30 13.19 9.77
C LEU A 23 15.38 14.06 9.10
N SER A 24 15.07 15.33 8.83
CA SER A 24 15.97 16.27 8.15
C SER A 24 16.82 17.12 9.11
N LYS A 25 16.52 17.13 10.41
CA LYS A 25 17.26 17.94 11.39
C LYS A 25 18.74 17.61 11.41
N ASP A 26 19.56 18.66 11.45
CA ASP A 26 21.04 18.59 11.54
C ASP A 26 21.71 17.76 10.44
N ARG A 27 21.03 17.58 9.30
CA ARG A 27 21.55 16.84 8.14
C ARG A 27 21.89 17.75 6.97
N THR A 28 22.82 17.28 6.16
CA THR A 28 23.13 17.89 4.87
C THR A 28 22.07 17.56 3.82
N ALA A 29 21.99 18.36 2.76
CA ALA A 29 21.08 18.11 1.64
C ALA A 29 21.29 16.73 0.98
N SER A 30 22.53 16.24 0.95
CA SER A 30 22.85 14.91 0.40
C SER A 30 22.26 13.80 1.27
N GLU A 31 22.38 13.90 2.59
CA GLU A 31 21.83 12.91 3.53
C GLU A 31 20.30 12.90 3.49
N ILE A 32 19.67 14.09 3.44
CA ILE A 32 18.22 14.22 3.30
C ILE A 32 17.75 13.53 2.00
N SER A 33 18.46 13.74 0.89
CA SER A 33 18.11 13.15 -0.41
C SER A 33 18.18 11.62 -0.41
N VAL A 34 19.17 11.05 0.31
CA VAL A 34 19.29 9.58 0.47
C VAL A 34 18.14 9.02 1.30
N ILE A 35 17.80 9.68 2.42
CA ILE A 35 16.68 9.27 3.28
C ILE A 35 15.35 9.36 2.52
N ALA A 36 15.13 10.46 1.79
CA ALA A 36 13.93 10.63 0.97
C ALA A 36 13.83 9.53 -0.10
N SER A 37 14.93 9.24 -0.81
CA SER A 37 14.97 8.19 -1.83
C SER A 37 14.69 6.80 -1.24
N PHE A 38 15.20 6.53 -0.03
CA PHE A 38 14.89 5.29 0.69
C PHE A 38 13.39 5.19 1.02
N LEU A 39 12.78 6.25 1.56
CA LEU A 39 11.35 6.26 1.90
C LEU A 39 10.46 6.11 0.64
N SER A 40 10.82 6.75 -0.47
CA SER A 40 10.15 6.57 -1.76
C SER A 40 10.21 5.12 -2.21
N ALA A 41 11.39 4.50 -2.19
CA ALA A 41 11.53 3.09 -2.59
C ALA A 41 10.72 2.13 -1.71
N VAL A 42 10.61 2.40 -0.40
CA VAL A 42 9.74 1.63 0.50
C VAL A 42 8.27 1.77 0.08
N GLY A 43 7.81 3.00 -0.23
CA GLY A 43 6.46 3.26 -0.73
C GLY A 43 6.16 2.50 -2.02
N ASP A 44 7.05 2.59 -3.01
CA ASP A 44 6.92 1.91 -4.29
C ASP A 44 6.79 0.39 -4.11
N ILE A 45 7.60 -0.20 -3.23
CA ILE A 45 7.53 -1.65 -2.93
C ILE A 45 6.19 -2.00 -2.29
N MET A 46 5.67 -1.17 -1.37
CA MET A 46 4.36 -1.39 -0.75
C MET A 46 3.23 -1.34 -1.79
N GLU A 47 3.28 -0.41 -2.73
CA GLU A 47 2.31 -0.32 -3.83
C GLU A 47 2.35 -1.58 -4.72
N VAL A 48 3.54 -2.06 -5.07
CA VAL A 48 3.69 -3.30 -5.84
C VAL A 48 3.11 -4.50 -5.08
N ILE A 49 3.36 -4.60 -3.77
CA ILE A 49 2.79 -5.68 -2.94
C ILE A 49 1.26 -5.58 -2.90
N ALA A 50 0.70 -4.39 -2.78
CA ALA A 50 -0.76 -4.19 -2.78
C ALA A 50 -1.38 -4.64 -4.11
N ALA A 51 -0.83 -4.18 -5.24
CA ALA A 51 -1.29 -4.59 -6.57
C ALA A 51 -1.18 -6.10 -6.79
N GLN A 52 -0.12 -6.74 -6.29
CA GLN A 52 0.02 -8.19 -6.34
C GLN A 52 -1.05 -8.92 -5.51
N ARG A 53 -1.44 -8.39 -4.35
CA ARG A 53 -2.51 -8.97 -3.52
C ARG A 53 -3.86 -8.86 -4.21
N GLU A 54 -4.21 -7.68 -4.70
CA GLU A 54 -5.47 -7.46 -5.44
C GLU A 54 -5.57 -8.39 -6.66
N TYR A 55 -4.48 -8.54 -7.41
CA TYR A 55 -4.43 -9.46 -8.55
C TYR A 55 -4.69 -10.92 -8.14
N LEU A 56 -4.11 -11.38 -7.03
CA LEU A 56 -4.32 -12.74 -6.52
C LEU A 56 -5.77 -12.95 -6.05
N GLU A 57 -6.34 -11.96 -5.35
CA GLU A 57 -7.74 -11.99 -4.90
C GLU A 57 -8.70 -12.09 -6.09
N GLU A 58 -8.47 -11.32 -7.16
CA GLU A 58 -9.26 -11.42 -8.39
C GLU A 58 -9.16 -12.81 -9.06
N LEU A 59 -7.97 -13.42 -9.05
CA LEU A 59 -7.79 -14.76 -9.63
C LEU A 59 -8.55 -15.82 -8.83
N GLU A 60 -8.53 -15.72 -7.50
CA GLU A 60 -9.30 -16.60 -6.61
C GLU A 60 -10.81 -16.45 -6.83
N GLU A 61 -11.29 -15.21 -6.92
CA GLU A 61 -12.70 -14.91 -7.21
C GLU A 61 -13.13 -15.54 -8.55
N LYS A 62 -12.37 -15.29 -9.63
CA LYS A 62 -12.63 -15.88 -10.96
C LYS A 62 -12.62 -17.40 -10.94
N ALA A 63 -11.70 -18.02 -10.20
CA ALA A 63 -11.63 -19.47 -10.07
C ALA A 63 -12.85 -20.05 -9.31
N SER A 64 -13.34 -19.35 -8.29
CA SER A 64 -14.53 -19.74 -7.53
C SER A 64 -15.81 -19.65 -8.37
N GLU A 65 -15.95 -18.60 -9.19
CA GLU A 65 -17.08 -18.46 -10.11
C GLU A 65 -17.15 -19.57 -11.16
N CYS A 66 -16.00 -19.97 -11.71
CA CYS A 66 -15.93 -21.04 -12.71
C CYS A 66 -16.41 -22.38 -12.13
N LYS A 67 -15.98 -22.72 -10.90
CA LYS A 67 -16.42 -23.94 -10.21
C LYS A 67 -17.93 -23.95 -9.94
N ASN A 68 -18.51 -22.81 -9.55
CA ASN A 68 -19.95 -22.72 -9.31
C ASN A 68 -20.77 -22.89 -10.61
N LYS A 69 -20.30 -22.34 -11.74
CA LYS A 69 -20.93 -22.51 -13.05
C LYS A 69 -20.91 -23.97 -13.53
N GLU A 70 -19.82 -24.70 -13.26
CA GLU A 70 -19.71 -26.13 -13.62
C GLU A 70 -20.62 -27.03 -12.78
N ASN A 71 -20.78 -26.78 -11.48
CA ASN A 71 -21.67 -27.55 -10.61
C ASN A 71 -23.15 -27.37 -11.00
N ASN A 72 -23.57 -26.13 -11.27
CA ASN A 72 -24.94 -25.84 -11.71
C ASN A 72 -25.31 -26.48 -13.06
N LYS A 73 -24.31 -26.79 -13.91
CA LYS A 73 -24.53 -27.44 -15.21
C LYS A 73 -24.56 -28.97 -15.14
N LYS A 74 -24.13 -29.57 -14.02
CA LYS A 74 -24.18 -31.03 -13.79
C LYS A 74 -25.45 -31.48 -13.08
N GLU A 75 -26.16 -30.57 -12.43
CA GLU A 75 -27.39 -30.86 -11.68
C GLU A 75 -28.70 -30.56 -12.44
N GLY A 76 -28.62 -29.97 -13.64
CA GLY A 76 -29.76 -29.73 -14.55
C GLY A 76 -29.69 -30.60 -15.80
#